data_AF-A0A7R9MAG9-F1
#
_entry.id   AF-A0A7R9MAG9-F1
#
_cell.length_a   1.000
_cell.length_b   1.000
_cell.length_c   1.000
_cell.angle_alpha   90.00
_cell.angle_beta   90.00
_cell.angle_gamma   90.00
#
_symmetry.space_group_name_H-M   'P 1'
#
loop_
_entity.id
_entity.type
_entity.pdbx_description
1 polymer ?
#
loop_
_entity_poly.entity_id
_entity_poly.type
_entity_poly.pdbx_seq_one_letter_code
_entity_poly.pdbx_strand_id
1 'polypeptide(L)'
;MCFKHINNSLVMFKGLLPGTAVTAMTRALGPTCATRALSAKPTSASDSPMATLRRRTGYAYSLCRKALELHGQDLTQAERWLRAEAAKQGWERAQRVAQRPVAEGLVAVYRGPSHTGAGGLAAMLELNCETDFVARNEVFGGLARALTRQLSDFGHT
;
A
#
# COMPACT_ATOMS: atom_id res chain seq x y z
N MET A 1 17.49 -17.46 16.29
CA MET A 1 17.80 -16.67 15.07
C MET A 1 18.04 -17.66 13.94
N CYS A 2 17.09 -17.80 13.01
CA CYS A 2 17.29 -18.57 11.79
C CYS A 2 16.83 -17.72 10.61
N PHE A 3 17.80 -17.23 9.84
CA PHE A 3 17.58 -16.69 8.51
C PHE A 3 17.32 -17.86 7.56
N LYS A 4 16.19 -17.85 6.86
CA LYS A 4 16.03 -18.65 5.65
C LYS A 4 15.34 -17.83 4.57
N HIS A 5 16.18 -17.36 3.66
CA HIS A 5 15.86 -16.99 2.29
C HIS A 5 15.32 -18.24 1.58
N ILE A 6 14.14 -18.24 0.93
CA ILE A 6 13.84 -18.84 -0.39
C ILE A 6 12.54 -18.24 -0.97
N ASN A 7 12.63 -17.99 -2.27
CA ASN A 7 11.72 -17.47 -3.28
C ASN A 7 10.33 -18.13 -3.49
N ASN A 8 9.41 -17.28 -3.96
CA ASN A 8 8.51 -17.45 -5.12
C ASN A 8 7.69 -18.76 -5.23
N SER A 9 6.39 -18.69 -4.94
CA SER A 9 5.36 -19.49 -5.63
C SER A 9 3.97 -18.88 -5.47
N LEU A 10 3.30 -18.78 -6.62
CA LEU A 10 1.96 -18.26 -6.89
C LEU A 10 0.90 -19.31 -6.51
N VAL A 11 -0.18 -18.94 -5.80
CA VAL A 11 -1.45 -19.70 -5.86
C VAL A 11 -2.66 -18.75 -5.70
N MET A 12 -3.65 -18.96 -6.59
CA MET A 12 -4.94 -18.27 -6.75
C MET A 12 -6.10 -19.11 -6.18
N PHE A 13 -7.30 -18.48 -6.08
CA PHE A 13 -8.67 -19.04 -5.92
C PHE A 13 -9.11 -19.49 -4.50
N LYS A 14 -10.35 -19.34 -3.97
CA LYS A 14 -11.71 -18.98 -4.49
C LYS A 14 -12.71 -18.76 -3.32
N GLY A 15 -13.71 -17.87 -3.50
CA GLY A 15 -15.09 -17.93 -2.92
C GLY A 15 -15.29 -17.54 -1.43
N LEU A 16 -16.46 -17.16 -0.92
CA LEU A 16 -17.78 -16.69 -1.39
C LEU A 16 -18.55 -16.26 -0.09
N LEU A 17 -19.41 -15.24 -0.19
CA LEU A 17 -20.29 -14.55 0.81
C LEU A 17 -21.24 -15.50 1.61
N PRO A 18 -22.14 -15.09 2.58
CA PRO A 18 -22.82 -13.77 2.79
C PRO A 18 -23.29 -13.34 4.24
N GLY A 19 -23.86 -12.12 4.34
CA GLY A 19 -24.91 -11.69 5.32
C GLY A 19 -24.43 -11.34 6.75
N THR A 20 -24.92 -10.34 7.49
CA THR A 20 -26.29 -9.78 7.62
C THR A 20 -26.29 -8.32 8.11
N ALA A 21 -27.37 -7.62 7.79
CA ALA A 21 -27.66 -6.20 8.07
C ALA A 21 -28.14 -5.91 9.51
N VAL A 22 -27.91 -4.68 9.98
CA VAL A 22 -28.74 -4.04 11.01
C VAL A 22 -29.05 -2.61 10.57
N THR A 23 -30.34 -2.35 10.38
CA THR A 23 -30.96 -1.07 10.00
C THR A 23 -31.36 -0.32 11.27
N ALA A 24 -31.05 0.98 11.34
CA ALA A 24 -31.75 1.92 12.21
C ALA A 24 -31.97 3.26 11.48
N MET A 25 -33.18 3.40 10.95
CA MET A 25 -33.91 4.65 10.68
C MET A 25 -34.19 5.36 12.03
N THR A 26 -34.33 6.69 12.23
CA THR A 26 -34.93 7.74 11.37
C THR A 26 -34.69 9.15 11.97
N ARG A 27 -34.38 10.11 11.09
CA ARG A 27 -34.87 11.53 10.94
C ARG A 27 -34.89 12.54 12.10
N ALA A 28 -34.30 13.72 11.83
CA ALA A 28 -35.01 15.01 11.83
C ALA A 28 -34.32 16.05 10.91
N LEU A 29 -35.14 16.84 10.19
CA LEU A 29 -34.82 17.88 9.20
C LEU A 29 -34.40 19.21 9.87
N GLY A 30 -33.35 19.91 9.41
CA GLY A 30 -33.36 21.04 8.45
C GLY A 30 -32.65 22.28 9.08
N PRO A 31 -32.46 23.46 8.44
CA PRO A 31 -32.54 23.83 7.02
C PRO A 31 -31.22 24.41 6.43
N THR A 32 -31.15 24.39 5.10
CA THR A 32 -30.36 25.20 4.15
C THR A 32 -29.28 26.19 4.66
N CYS A 33 -28.02 25.92 4.32
CA CYS A 33 -27.04 26.96 3.98
C CYS A 33 -26.14 26.47 2.84
N ALA A 34 -26.38 27.04 1.66
CA ALA A 34 -25.47 27.14 0.51
C ALA A 34 -24.53 25.95 0.21
N THR A 35 -24.95 25.18 -0.79
CA THR A 35 -24.13 24.51 -1.82
C THR A 35 -22.68 25.01 -1.94
N ARG A 36 -21.74 24.16 -1.52
CA ARG A 36 -20.52 23.98 -2.30
C ARG A 36 -20.63 22.62 -2.97
N ALA A 37 -21.28 22.62 -4.13
CA ALA A 37 -21.18 21.51 -5.06
C ALA A 37 -19.69 21.32 -5.36
N LEU A 38 -19.10 20.29 -4.75
CA LEU A 38 -17.81 19.78 -5.20
C LEU A 38 -18.07 19.30 -6.62
N SER A 39 -17.62 20.11 -7.57
CA SER A 39 -17.56 19.79 -8.99
C SER A 39 -16.95 18.40 -9.10
N ALA A 40 -17.79 17.41 -9.40
CA ALA A 40 -17.32 16.14 -9.91
C ALA A 40 -16.47 16.48 -11.13
N LYS A 41 -15.15 16.26 -11.02
CA LYS A 41 -14.23 16.51 -12.12
C LYS A 41 -14.76 15.75 -13.35
N PRO A 42 -14.91 16.40 -14.51
CA PRO A 42 -15.50 15.75 -15.67
C PRO A 42 -14.62 14.56 -16.07
N THR A 43 -15.17 13.35 -15.99
CA THR A 43 -14.67 12.21 -16.77
C THR A 43 -15.23 12.37 -18.18
N SER A 44 -14.62 13.26 -18.96
CA SER A 44 -14.92 13.43 -20.38
C SER A 44 -13.63 13.31 -21.16
N ALA A 45 -13.51 12.20 -21.88
CA ALA A 45 -12.59 11.90 -22.97
C ALA A 45 -11.66 13.04 -23.45
N SER A 46 -10.42 13.00 -22.95
CA SER A 46 -9.12 13.32 -23.60
C SER A 46 -8.06 13.63 -22.52
N ASP A 47 -8.07 12.89 -21.40
CA ASP A 47 -6.94 12.96 -20.48
C ASP A 47 -5.69 12.44 -21.21
N SER A 48 -4.66 13.28 -21.27
CA SER A 48 -3.36 12.88 -21.83
C SER A 48 -2.92 11.51 -21.27
N PRO A 49 -2.31 10.63 -22.08
CA PRO A 49 -1.90 9.29 -21.64
C PRO A 49 -1.03 9.34 -20.37
N MET A 50 -0.24 10.41 -20.21
CA MET A 50 0.55 10.71 -19.03
C MET A 50 -0.29 10.93 -17.76
N ALA A 51 -1.37 11.72 -17.86
CA ALA A 51 -2.25 12.01 -16.73
C ALA A 51 -2.97 10.74 -16.27
N THR A 52 -3.42 9.91 -17.21
CA THR A 52 -4.03 8.61 -16.90
C THR A 52 -3.04 7.68 -16.20
N LEU A 53 -1.82 7.54 -16.72
CA LEU A 53 -0.78 6.69 -16.14
C LEU A 53 -0.41 7.10 -14.71
N ARG A 54 -0.26 8.41 -14.47
CA ARG A 54 0.06 8.94 -13.13
C ARG A 54 -1.06 8.72 -12.12
N ARG A 55 -2.34 8.86 -12.52
CA ARG A 55 -3.47 8.58 -11.62
C ARG A 55 -3.55 7.11 -11.23
N ARG A 56 -3.24 6.20 -12.16
CA ARG A 56 -3.28 4.75 -11.90
C ARG A 56 -2.13 4.29 -11.01
N THR A 57 -0.94 4.85 -11.19
CA THR A 57 0.29 4.31 -10.57
C THR A 57 0.87 5.16 -9.45
N GLY A 58 0.62 6.47 -9.45
CA GLY A 58 1.20 7.41 -8.48
C GLY A 58 2.69 7.72 -8.66
N TYR A 59 3.36 7.19 -9.69
CA TYR A 59 4.79 7.44 -9.90
C TYR A 59 5.10 8.89 -10.31
N ALA A 60 6.38 9.26 -10.18
CA ALA A 60 6.88 10.57 -10.58
C ALA A 60 6.60 10.87 -12.06
N TYR A 61 6.22 12.11 -12.37
CA TYR A 61 5.83 12.52 -13.72
C TYR A 61 6.93 12.27 -14.77
N SER A 62 8.20 12.47 -14.39
CA SER A 62 9.36 12.22 -15.24
C SER A 62 9.54 10.75 -15.62
N LEU A 63 9.25 9.82 -14.70
CA LEU A 63 9.31 8.38 -14.97
C LEU A 63 8.16 7.97 -15.90
N CYS A 64 6.95 8.48 -15.65
CA CYS A 64 5.80 8.22 -16.53
C CYS A 64 6.06 8.73 -17.96
N ARG A 65 6.71 9.89 -18.11
CA ARG A 65 7.11 10.42 -19.42
C ARG A 65 8.07 9.48 -20.15
N LYS A 66 9.15 9.08 -19.48
CA LYS A 66 10.15 8.15 -20.03
C LYS A 66 9.54 6.81 -20.43
N ALA A 67 8.65 6.27 -19.59
CA ALA A 67 7.96 5.01 -19.86
C ALA A 67 7.14 5.07 -21.16
N LEU A 68 6.42 6.18 -21.37
CA LEU A 68 5.58 6.37 -22.55
C LEU A 68 6.41 6.66 -23.81
N GLU A 69 7.53 7.36 -23.69
CA GLU A 69 8.49 7.60 -24.78
C GLU A 69 9.12 6.28 -25.27
N LEU A 70 9.47 5.37 -24.35
CA LEU A 70 10.08 4.07 -24.70
C LEU A 70 9.09 3.06 -25.31
N HIS A 71 7.81 3.15 -24.95
CA HIS A 71 6.79 2.16 -25.35
C HIS A 71 5.72 2.73 -26.29
N GLY A 72 6.00 3.84 -26.97
CA GLY A 72 5.11 4.38 -28.01
C GLY A 72 3.70 4.70 -27.49
N GLN A 73 3.60 5.23 -26.27
CA GLN A 73 2.34 5.55 -25.58
C GLN A 73 1.44 4.36 -25.18
N ASP A 74 1.93 3.12 -25.22
CA ASP A 74 1.21 1.97 -24.65
C ASP A 74 1.20 2.03 -23.11
N LEU A 75 0.01 2.23 -22.53
CA LEU A 75 -0.20 2.30 -21.08
C LEU A 75 0.18 1.00 -20.35
N THR A 76 -0.10 -0.17 -20.93
CA THR A 76 0.09 -1.45 -20.24
C THR A 76 1.56 -1.85 -20.20
N GLN A 77 2.29 -1.61 -21.30
CA GLN A 77 3.75 -1.79 -21.33
C GLN A 77 4.44 -0.77 -20.42
N ALA A 78 4.02 0.50 -20.47
CA ALA A 78 4.55 1.55 -19.60
C ALA A 78 4.36 1.21 -18.11
N GLU A 79 3.21 0.67 -17.70
CA GLU A 79 2.99 0.24 -16.31
C GLU A 79 3.93 -0.89 -15.86
N ARG A 80 4.15 -1.88 -16.72
CA ARG A 80 5.09 -2.98 -16.43
C ARG A 80 6.52 -2.46 -16.30
N TRP A 81 6.93 -1.60 -17.23
CA TRP A 81 8.24 -0.97 -17.19
C TRP A 81 8.41 -0.13 -15.93
N LEU A 82 7.42 0.68 -15.56
CA LEU A 82 7.45 1.50 -14.34
C LEU A 82 7.63 0.67 -13.08
N ARG A 83 6.96 -0.49 -12.96
CA ARG A 83 7.14 -1.38 -11.80
C ARG A 83 8.55 -1.96 -11.72
N ALA A 84 9.08 -2.44 -12.84
CA ALA A 84 10.44 -2.99 -12.91
C ALA A 84 11.49 -1.92 -12.61
N GLU A 85 11.33 -0.73 -13.17
CA GLU A 85 12.25 0.39 -12.99
C GLU A 85 12.18 0.95 -11.56
N ALA A 86 10.97 1.03 -10.97
CA ALA A 86 10.79 1.43 -9.58
C ALA A 86 11.46 0.46 -8.61
N ALA A 87 11.43 -0.84 -8.90
CA ALA A 87 12.19 -1.82 -8.15
C ALA A 87 13.69 -1.51 -8.25
N LYS A 88 14.28 -1.50 -9.45
CA LYS A 88 15.71 -1.22 -9.62
C LYS A 88 16.17 0.06 -8.88
N GLN A 89 15.49 1.18 -9.09
CA GLN A 89 15.84 2.45 -8.46
C GLN A 89 15.63 2.44 -6.93
N GLY A 90 14.66 1.65 -6.46
CA GLY A 90 14.41 1.46 -5.03
C GLY A 90 15.61 0.86 -4.31
N TRP A 91 16.23 -0.19 -4.89
CA TRP A 91 17.42 -0.81 -4.31
C TRP A 91 18.62 0.13 -4.30
N GLU A 92 18.86 0.86 -5.40
CA GLU A 92 19.95 1.84 -5.48
C GLU A 92 19.79 2.97 -4.46
N ARG A 93 18.56 3.48 -4.26
CA ARG A 93 18.28 4.52 -3.27
C ARG A 93 18.41 3.99 -1.85
N ALA A 94 17.93 2.78 -1.57
CA ALA A 94 18.05 2.17 -0.26
C ALA A 94 19.51 2.09 0.21
N GLN A 95 20.43 1.69 -0.68
CA GLN A 95 21.86 1.64 -0.36
C GLN A 95 22.44 3.02 -0.02
N ARG A 96 22.02 4.08 -0.72
CA ARG A 96 22.49 5.45 -0.47
C ARG A 96 21.94 6.03 0.84
N VAL A 97 20.72 5.69 1.18
CA VAL A 97 20.02 6.21 2.37
C VAL A 97 20.41 5.44 3.63
N ALA A 98 20.87 4.20 3.52
CA ALA A 98 21.23 3.34 4.65
C ALA A 98 22.30 3.92 5.61
N GLN A 99 23.11 4.89 5.15
CA GLN A 99 24.16 5.52 5.97
C GLN A 99 23.64 6.68 6.84
N ARG A 100 22.39 7.13 6.63
CA ARG A 100 21.82 8.27 7.34
C ARG A 100 21.28 7.83 8.70
N PRO A 101 21.39 8.67 9.75
CA PRO A 101 20.83 8.34 11.05
C PRO A 101 19.30 8.32 10.98
N VAL A 102 18.69 7.27 11.54
CA VAL A 102 17.24 7.12 11.70
C VAL A 102 16.93 7.06 13.20
N ALA A 103 16.11 7.99 13.68
CA ALA A 103 15.73 8.09 15.09
C ALA A 103 14.21 8.02 15.32
N GLU A 104 13.43 8.20 14.26
CA GLU A 104 11.96 8.12 14.29
C GLU A 104 11.50 6.76 13.78
N GLY A 105 10.24 6.39 14.02
CA GLY A 105 9.72 5.10 13.57
C GLY A 105 8.33 4.78 14.08
N LEU A 106 7.94 3.52 13.90
CA LEU A 106 6.74 2.94 14.51
C LEU A 106 7.04 1.55 15.06
N VAL A 107 6.35 1.20 16.15
CA VAL A 107 6.31 -0.16 16.68
C VAL A 107 4.97 -0.77 16.31
N ALA A 108 5.01 -1.89 15.59
CA ALA A 108 3.84 -2.68 15.23
C ALA A 108 3.79 -3.95 16.07
N VAL A 109 2.63 -4.25 16.63
CA VAL A 109 2.37 -5.48 17.38
C VAL A 109 1.21 -6.20 16.70
N TYR A 110 1.42 -7.46 16.36
CA TYR A 110 0.38 -8.34 15.85
C TYR A 110 0.22 -9.52 16.80
N ARG A 111 -1.03 -9.85 17.12
CA ARG A 111 -1.38 -11.04 17.88
C ARG A 111 -2.21 -11.93 16.98
N GLY A 112 -1.67 -13.11 16.67
CA GLY A 112 -2.37 -14.14 15.91
C GLY A 112 -3.59 -14.67 16.65
N PRO A 113 -4.50 -15.35 15.94
CA PRO A 113 -5.68 -15.92 16.57
C PRO A 113 -5.28 -17.06 17.53
N SER A 114 -5.94 -17.12 18.69
CA SER A 114 -5.81 -18.27 19.59
C SER A 114 -6.71 -19.39 19.06
N HIS A 115 -6.12 -20.38 18.41
CA HIS A 115 -6.87 -21.48 17.80
C HIS A 115 -7.10 -22.66 18.77
N THR A 116 -6.39 -22.74 19.90
CA THR A 116 -6.36 -23.96 20.75
C THR A 116 -6.33 -23.73 22.27
N GLY A 117 -6.64 -22.54 22.77
CA GLY A 117 -6.63 -22.28 24.22
C GLY A 117 -5.23 -22.19 24.86
N ALA A 118 -4.19 -22.66 24.16
CA ALA A 118 -2.82 -22.22 24.35
C ALA A 118 -2.64 -20.84 23.68
N GLY A 119 -2.05 -19.88 24.38
CA GLY A 119 -1.95 -18.48 23.95
C GLY A 119 -1.49 -18.30 22.50
N GLY A 120 -2.14 -17.39 21.77
CA GLY A 120 -1.80 -17.08 20.37
C GLY A 120 -0.41 -16.47 20.25
N LEU A 121 0.31 -16.81 19.17
CA LEU A 121 1.62 -16.22 18.88
C LEU A 121 1.48 -14.71 18.65
N ALA A 122 2.39 -13.96 19.26
CA ALA A 122 2.49 -12.52 19.07
C ALA A 122 3.83 -12.18 18.43
N ALA A 123 3.80 -11.27 17.47
CA ALA A 123 4.98 -10.71 16.84
C ALA A 123 5.02 -9.19 17.10
N MET A 124 6.21 -8.68 17.38
CA MET A 124 6.47 -7.26 17.51
C MET A 124 7.60 -6.87 16.55
N LEU A 125 7.42 -5.75 15.85
CA LEU A 125 8.36 -5.21 14.88
C LEU A 125 8.53 -3.72 15.15
N GLU A 126 9.77 -3.29 15.32
CA GLU A 126 10.15 -1.87 15.26
C GLU A 126 10.60 -1.55 13.84
N LEU A 127 9.99 -0.54 13.22
CA LEU A 127 10.31 -0.08 11.88
C LEU A 127 10.67 1.41 11.91
N ASN A 128 11.96 1.69 11.68
CA ASN A 128 12.51 3.04 11.79
C ASN A 128 12.51 3.80 10.45
N CYS A 129 12.45 5.12 10.53
CA CYS A 129 12.47 6.08 9.43
C CYS A 129 13.20 7.37 9.83
N GLU A 130 13.54 8.21 8.85
CA GLU A 130 14.25 9.47 9.11
C GLU A 130 13.37 10.51 9.80
N THR A 131 12.08 10.59 9.46
CA THR A 131 11.17 11.63 9.93
C THR A 131 9.81 11.06 10.33
N ASP A 132 9.15 11.74 11.27
CA ASP A 132 7.83 11.39 11.79
C ASP A 132 6.71 11.46 10.73
N PHE A 133 6.86 12.31 9.72
CA PHE A 133 5.94 12.39 8.59
C PHE A 133 5.81 11.06 7.83
N VAL A 134 6.91 10.30 7.74
CA VAL A 134 6.89 8.97 7.12
C VAL A 134 6.21 7.96 8.04
N ALA A 135 6.49 8.01 9.35
CA ALA A 135 5.89 7.12 10.34
C ALA A 135 4.35 7.19 10.36
N ARG A 136 3.79 8.39 10.13
CA ARG A 136 2.33 8.63 10.11
C ARG A 136 1.65 8.28 8.79
N ASN A 137 2.39 7.92 7.75
CA ASN A 137 1.82 7.58 6.44
C ASN A 137 1.11 6.21 6.49
N GLU A 138 -0.11 6.14 5.98
CA GLU A 138 -0.90 4.91 5.90
C GLU A 138 -0.19 3.79 5.14
N VAL A 139 0.59 4.12 4.10
CA VAL A 139 1.38 3.15 3.32
C VAL A 139 2.47 2.52 4.19
N PHE A 140 3.15 3.32 5.01
CA PHE A 140 4.21 2.85 5.90
C PHE A 140 3.64 2.02 7.06
N GLY A 141 2.54 2.46 7.66
CA GLY A 141 1.81 1.65 8.65
C GLY A 141 1.25 0.35 8.06
N GLY A 142 0.81 0.37 6.80
CA GLY A 142 0.37 -0.82 6.06
C GLY A 142 1.50 -1.84 5.88
N LEU A 143 2.70 -1.37 5.50
CA LEU A 143 3.89 -2.20 5.41
C LEU A 143 4.23 -2.85 6.75
N ALA A 144 4.26 -2.09 7.84
CA ALA A 144 4.56 -2.63 9.16
C ALA A 144 3.56 -3.72 9.60
N ARG A 145 2.26 -3.51 9.36
CA ARG A 145 1.23 -4.53 9.63
C ARG A 145 1.43 -5.80 8.79
N ALA A 146 1.74 -5.64 7.51
CA ALA A 146 1.98 -6.78 6.62
C ALA A 146 3.20 -7.60 7.07
N LEU A 147 4.30 -6.93 7.39
CA LEU A 147 5.53 -7.58 7.88
C LEU A 147 5.29 -8.29 9.22
N THR A 148 4.61 -7.63 10.16
CA THR A 148 4.37 -8.21 11.51
C THR A 148 3.46 -9.45 11.43
N ARG A 149 2.46 -9.44 10.54
CA ARG A 149 1.65 -10.63 10.24
C ARG A 149 2.50 -11.75 9.62
N GLN A 150 3.33 -11.41 8.64
CA GLN A 150 4.20 -12.41 8.01
C GLN A 150 5.16 -13.04 9.04
N LEU A 151 5.69 -12.24 9.97
CA LEU A 151 6.53 -12.73 11.07
C LEU A 151 5.79 -13.67 12.02
N SER A 152 4.52 -13.42 12.36
CA SER A 152 3.75 -14.38 13.17
C SER A 152 3.52 -15.70 12.43
N ASP A 153 3.30 -15.63 11.12
CA ASP A 153 3.05 -16.82 10.30
C ASP A 153 4.31 -17.72 10.23
N PHE A 154 5.49 -17.12 10.16
CA PHE A 154 6.77 -17.85 10.27
C PHE A 154 6.99 -18.52 11.63
N GLY A 155 6.36 -18.02 12.70
CA GLY A 155 6.47 -18.62 14.03
C GLY A 155 5.66 -19.90 14.21
N HIS A 156 4.76 -20.21 13.27
CA HIS A 156 3.91 -21.41 13.30
C HIS A 156 4.54 -22.65 12.64
N THR A 157 5.63 -22.49 11.88
CA THR A 157 6.36 -23.59 11.22
C THR A 157 7.47 -24.15 12.10
#